data_AF-A0A6G6K523-F1
#
_entry.id   AF-A0A6G6K523-F1
#
_cell.length_a   1.000
_cell.length_b   1.000
_cell.length_c   1.000
_cell.angle_alpha   90.00
_cell.angle_beta   90.00
_cell.angle_gamma   90.00
#
_symmetry.space_group_name_H-M   'P 1'
#
loop_
_entity.id
_entity.type
_entity.pdbx_description
1 polymer ?
#
loop_
_entity_poly.entity_id
_entity_poly.type
_entity_poly.pdbx_seq_one_letter_code
_entity_poly.pdbx_strand_id
1 'polypeptide(L)'
;MIFLTDGGGEDRVEQTRQGLSRIGLLDRAVFLNHAEKEFYDRLLQRDVAYFQGVADQVREILKEKGPACVCSDAMEFYNPVHDLAIPITRSALMGLEGWTHYEVPLVHQVPATEAGAAATETYLVQRLPEALEDEAKVHALNEAELEAKVAARDGVYTILAEQFGTALTDLSRDHLGHEVLGTTPASGMREPGAAYVLRYEWRANLLLEEGAIREAITLDGHFRPVAEGLLSRAA
;
A
#
# COMPACT_ATOMS: atom_id res chain seq x y z
N MET A 1 -11.86 7.41 -4.41
CA MET A 1 -10.89 6.44 -3.84
C MET A 1 -11.39 5.04 -4.15
N ILE A 2 -10.50 4.09 -4.46
CA ILE A 2 -10.87 2.70 -4.73
C ILE A 2 -10.23 1.84 -3.65
N PHE A 3 -11.04 1.08 -2.92
CA PHE A 3 -10.59 0.12 -1.91
C PHE A 3 -10.72 -1.27 -2.50
N LEU A 4 -9.59 -1.95 -2.70
CA LEU A 4 -9.54 -3.26 -3.33
C LEU A 4 -10.10 -4.35 -2.41
N THR A 5 -9.67 -4.34 -1.15
CA THR A 5 -10.01 -5.37 -0.16
C THR A 5 -10.79 -4.82 1.03
N ASP A 6 -11.29 -5.73 1.86
CA ASP A 6 -11.84 -5.44 3.19
C ASP A 6 -10.78 -5.20 4.28
N GLY A 7 -9.48 -5.21 3.93
CA GLY A 7 -8.38 -5.03 4.86
C GLY A 7 -8.27 -6.10 5.95
N GLY A 8 -8.96 -7.24 5.81
CA GLY A 8 -8.99 -8.30 6.82
C GLY A 8 -10.20 -8.25 7.77
N GLY A 9 -11.22 -7.43 7.51
CA GLY A 9 -12.52 -7.57 8.18
C GLY A 9 -13.45 -6.34 8.09
N GLU A 10 -14.72 -6.56 8.41
CA GLU A 10 -15.78 -5.53 8.34
C GLU A 10 -15.49 -4.31 9.24
N ASP A 11 -14.87 -4.51 10.40
CA ASP A 11 -14.54 -3.41 11.31
C ASP A 11 -13.58 -2.39 10.67
N ARG A 12 -12.65 -2.85 9.82
CA ARG A 12 -11.74 -1.95 9.09
C ARG A 12 -12.45 -1.20 7.99
N VAL A 13 -13.33 -1.87 7.26
CA VAL A 13 -14.19 -1.21 6.26
C VAL A 13 -15.01 -0.11 6.93
N GLU A 14 -15.58 -0.37 8.10
CA GLU A 14 -16.35 0.61 8.84
C GLU A 14 -15.50 1.79 9.32
N GLN A 15 -14.30 1.55 9.87
CA GLN A 15 -13.37 2.65 10.21
C GLN A 15 -13.00 3.50 9.00
N THR A 16 -12.73 2.88 7.85
CA THR A 16 -12.48 3.60 6.60
C THR A 16 -13.70 4.44 6.19
N ARG A 17 -14.92 3.89 6.26
CA ARG A 17 -16.16 4.63 5.95
C ARG A 17 -16.35 5.83 6.87
N GLN A 18 -16.11 5.66 8.17
CA GLN A 18 -16.19 6.75 9.14
C GLN A 18 -15.15 7.83 8.85
N GLY A 19 -13.91 7.46 8.55
CA GLY A 19 -12.84 8.39 8.18
C GLY A 19 -13.20 9.21 6.94
N LEU A 20 -13.67 8.54 5.88
CA LEU A 20 -14.11 9.18 4.64
C LEU A 20 -15.33 10.08 4.83
N SER A 21 -16.29 9.68 5.68
CA SER A 21 -17.48 10.47 5.99
C SER A 21 -17.09 11.80 6.65
N ARG A 22 -16.14 11.78 7.59
CA ARG A 22 -15.66 12.99 8.28
C ARG A 22 -15.00 14.00 7.36
N ILE A 23 -14.38 13.56 6.27
CA ILE A 23 -13.76 14.44 5.26
C ILE A 23 -14.63 14.66 4.03
N GLY A 24 -15.89 14.20 4.04
CA GLY A 24 -16.85 14.41 2.95
C GLY A 24 -16.51 13.66 1.66
N LEU A 25 -15.73 12.57 1.74
CA LEU A 25 -15.30 11.77 0.58
C LEU A 25 -15.96 10.39 0.48
N LEU A 26 -16.87 10.05 1.39
CA LEU A 26 -17.53 8.73 1.40
C LEU A 26 -18.25 8.42 0.08
N ASP A 27 -19.02 9.37 -0.46
CA ASP A 27 -19.76 9.20 -1.72
C ASP A 27 -18.85 9.10 -2.95
N ARG A 28 -17.55 9.41 -2.79
CA ARG A 28 -16.51 9.31 -3.81
C ARG A 28 -15.66 8.04 -3.66
N ALA A 29 -15.98 7.19 -2.68
CA ALA A 29 -15.30 5.93 -2.45
C ALA A 29 -16.04 4.77 -3.13
N VAL A 30 -15.26 3.91 -3.78
CA VAL A 30 -15.72 2.64 -4.34
C VAL A 30 -15.03 1.53 -3.57
N PHE A 31 -15.82 0.63 -2.99
CA PHE A 31 -15.32 -0.54 -2.26
C PHE A 31 -15.61 -1.77 -3.13
N LEU A 32 -14.55 -2.43 -3.62
CA LEU A 32 -14.69 -3.65 -4.41
C LEU A 32 -14.99 -4.88 -3.53
N ASN A 33 -14.70 -4.79 -2.22
CA ASN A 33 -15.02 -5.80 -1.21
C ASN A 33 -14.46 -7.19 -1.51
N HIS A 34 -13.30 -7.29 -2.17
CA HIS A 34 -12.58 -8.56 -2.18
C HIS A 34 -12.11 -8.89 -0.76
N ALA A 35 -12.23 -10.15 -0.33
CA ALA A 35 -11.66 -10.54 0.95
C ALA A 35 -10.13 -10.43 0.88
N GLU A 36 -9.49 -9.80 1.85
CA GLU A 36 -8.02 -9.70 1.88
C GLU A 36 -7.38 -11.10 1.90
N LYS A 37 -8.00 -12.05 2.61
CA LYS A 37 -7.58 -13.45 2.61
C LYS A 37 -7.54 -14.04 1.19
N GLU A 38 -8.50 -13.69 0.33
CA GLU A 38 -8.49 -14.17 -1.06
C GLU A 38 -7.28 -13.64 -1.81
N PHE A 39 -6.85 -12.40 -1.59
CA PHE A 39 -5.62 -11.88 -2.21
C PHE A 39 -4.39 -12.71 -1.81
N TYR A 40 -4.24 -13.05 -0.53
CA TYR A 40 -3.14 -13.93 -0.09
C TYR A 40 -3.23 -15.33 -0.71
N ASP A 41 -4.42 -15.95 -0.72
CA ASP A 41 -4.63 -17.28 -1.31
C ASP A 41 -4.29 -17.29 -2.82
N ARG A 42 -4.65 -16.22 -3.55
CA ARG A 42 -4.40 -16.06 -4.99
C ARG A 42 -2.93 -15.77 -5.29
N LEU A 43 -2.24 -15.04 -4.41
CA LEU A 43 -0.79 -14.85 -4.49
C LEU A 43 -0.03 -16.17 -4.33
N LEU A 44 -0.39 -17.00 -3.34
CA LEU A 44 0.19 -18.33 -3.16
C LEU A 44 0.00 -19.22 -4.41
N GLN A 45 -1.17 -19.11 -5.05
CA GLN A 45 -1.47 -19.83 -6.29
C GLN A 45 -0.85 -19.21 -7.55
N ARG A 46 -0.27 -18.01 -7.45
CA ARG A 46 0.18 -17.19 -8.59
C ARG A 46 -0.92 -16.98 -9.62
N ASP A 47 -2.15 -16.74 -9.15
CA ASP A 47 -3.33 -16.61 -9.99
C ASP A 47 -3.36 -15.23 -10.70
N VAL A 48 -2.56 -15.10 -11.76
CA VAL A 48 -2.47 -13.87 -12.57
C VAL A 48 -3.83 -13.46 -13.12
N ALA A 49 -4.68 -14.42 -13.52
CA ALA A 49 -5.98 -14.15 -14.12
C ALA A 49 -6.93 -13.47 -13.13
N TYR A 50 -6.92 -13.89 -11.86
CA TYR A 50 -7.66 -13.22 -10.80
C TYR A 50 -7.29 -11.73 -10.69
N PHE A 51 -5.99 -11.43 -10.60
CA PHE A 51 -5.54 -10.04 -10.45
C PHE A 51 -5.75 -9.21 -11.72
N GLN A 52 -5.71 -9.82 -12.91
CA GLN A 52 -6.10 -9.15 -14.16
C GLN A 52 -7.58 -8.75 -14.12
N GLY A 53 -8.46 -9.61 -13.59
CA GLY A 53 -9.87 -9.26 -13.37
C GLY A 53 -10.06 -8.12 -12.38
N VAL A 54 -9.23 -8.03 -11.33
CA VAL A 54 -9.22 -6.86 -10.42
C VAL A 54 -8.75 -5.60 -11.16
N ALA A 55 -7.69 -5.69 -11.96
CA ALA A 55 -7.20 -4.56 -12.75
C ALA A 55 -8.23 -4.07 -13.77
N ASP A 56 -9.04 -4.97 -14.36
CA ASP A 56 -10.14 -4.61 -15.26
C ASP A 56 -11.26 -3.84 -14.54
N GLN A 57 -11.62 -4.26 -13.33
CA GLN A 57 -12.58 -3.50 -12.52
C GLN A 57 -12.06 -2.08 -12.21
N VAL A 58 -10.78 -1.96 -11.82
CA VAL A 58 -10.13 -0.67 -11.58
C VAL A 58 -10.13 0.19 -12.85
N ARG A 59 -9.79 -0.40 -14.00
CA ARG A 59 -9.78 0.29 -15.30
C ARG A 59 -11.13 0.90 -15.64
N GLU A 60 -12.22 0.14 -15.48
CA GLU A 60 -13.56 0.65 -15.80
C GLU A 60 -13.97 1.80 -14.88
N ILE A 61 -13.65 1.72 -13.60
CA ILE A 61 -13.88 2.83 -12.66
C ILE A 61 -13.06 4.06 -13.06
N LEU A 62 -11.79 3.88 -13.42
CA LEU A 62 -10.93 4.99 -13.82
C LEU A 62 -11.43 5.66 -15.11
N LYS A 63 -11.89 4.89 -16.10
CA LYS A 63 -12.51 5.43 -17.33
C LYS A 63 -13.76 6.25 -17.02
N GLU A 64 -14.61 5.76 -16.12
CA GLU A 64 -15.83 6.48 -15.72
C GLU A 64 -15.50 7.81 -15.01
N LYS A 65 -14.48 7.81 -14.13
CA LYS A 65 -14.15 9.00 -13.33
C LYS A 65 -13.20 9.97 -14.03
N GLY A 66 -12.39 9.52 -15.00
CA GLY A 66 -11.46 10.32 -15.78
C GLY A 66 -10.52 11.20 -14.93
N PRO A 67 -9.76 10.64 -13.97
CA PRO A 67 -8.91 11.44 -13.10
C PRO A 67 -7.71 12.04 -13.84
N ALA A 68 -7.22 13.20 -13.39
CA ALA A 68 -5.98 13.80 -13.92
C ALA A 68 -4.71 13.08 -13.43
N CYS A 69 -4.78 12.45 -12.26
CA CYS A 69 -3.70 11.67 -11.67
C CYS A 69 -4.27 10.46 -10.92
N VAL A 70 -3.47 9.41 -10.82
CA VAL A 70 -3.78 8.20 -10.06
C VAL A 70 -2.69 8.02 -9.01
N CYS A 71 -3.10 7.70 -7.78
CA CYS A 71 -2.20 7.37 -6.69
C CYS A 71 -2.54 5.96 -6.21
N SER A 72 -1.53 5.16 -5.91
CA SER A 72 -1.67 3.86 -5.25
C SER A 72 -0.63 3.70 -4.16
N ASP A 73 -0.79 2.73 -3.29
CA ASP A 73 0.21 2.41 -2.27
C ASP A 73 1.58 2.17 -2.91
N ALA A 74 2.63 2.64 -2.24
CA ALA A 74 4.01 2.43 -2.66
C ALA A 74 4.44 0.98 -2.50
N MET A 75 5.40 0.55 -3.31
CA MET A 75 6.04 -0.75 -3.15
C MET A 75 7.10 -0.65 -2.05
N GLU A 76 6.76 -1.11 -0.86
CA GLU A 76 7.57 -0.94 0.36
C GLU A 76 8.12 -2.27 0.89
N PHE A 77 7.70 -3.40 0.30
CA PHE A 77 8.03 -4.76 0.73
C PHE A 77 7.59 -5.08 2.17
N TYR A 78 6.66 -4.27 2.69
CA TYR A 78 6.07 -4.40 4.02
C TYR A 78 4.96 -5.47 4.06
N ASN A 79 4.09 -5.45 3.05
CA ASN A 79 2.94 -6.35 2.90
C ASN A 79 2.65 -6.55 1.39
N PRO A 80 2.57 -7.80 0.90
CA PRO A 80 2.44 -8.06 -0.53
C PRO A 80 1.08 -7.62 -1.11
N VAL A 81 0.03 -7.47 -0.29
CA VAL A 81 -1.28 -6.97 -0.75
C VAL A 81 -1.22 -5.48 -1.05
N HIS A 82 -0.51 -4.70 -0.22
CA HIS A 82 -0.27 -3.28 -0.51
C HIS A 82 0.63 -3.12 -1.74
N ASP A 83 1.71 -3.89 -1.84
CA ASP A 83 2.61 -3.82 -2.99
C ASP A 83 1.92 -4.21 -4.31
N LEU A 84 0.87 -5.05 -4.28
CA LEU A 84 0.05 -5.38 -5.45
C LEU A 84 -0.72 -4.18 -6.02
N ALA A 85 -0.90 -3.11 -5.25
CA ALA A 85 -1.59 -1.90 -5.72
C ALA A 85 -0.88 -1.30 -6.94
N ILE A 86 0.45 -1.35 -7.01
CA ILE A 86 1.25 -0.86 -8.14
C ILE A 86 0.96 -1.65 -9.43
N PRO A 87 1.22 -2.98 -9.53
CA PRO A 87 1.01 -3.71 -10.76
C PRO A 87 -0.47 -3.77 -11.19
N ILE A 88 -1.42 -3.80 -10.24
CA ILE A 88 -2.86 -3.71 -10.55
C ILE A 88 -3.18 -2.36 -11.19
N THR A 89 -2.75 -1.25 -10.55
CA THR A 89 -2.99 0.09 -11.08
C THR A 89 -2.33 0.27 -12.45
N ARG A 90 -1.07 -0.13 -12.60
CA ARG A 90 -0.36 -0.04 -13.87
C ARG A 90 -1.04 -0.86 -14.97
N SER A 91 -1.49 -2.08 -14.68
CA SER A 91 -2.25 -2.89 -15.65
C SER A 91 -3.59 -2.23 -16.01
N ALA A 92 -4.28 -1.61 -15.05
CA ALA A 92 -5.49 -0.84 -15.32
C ALA A 92 -5.25 0.38 -16.24
N LEU A 93 -4.06 0.98 -16.14
CA LEU A 93 -3.63 2.14 -16.93
C LEU A 93 -3.08 1.82 -18.32
N MET A 94 -2.76 0.55 -18.62
CA MET A 94 -2.18 0.20 -19.92
C MET A 94 -3.07 0.62 -21.10
N GLY A 95 -2.48 1.33 -22.06
CA GLY A 95 -3.20 1.87 -23.22
C GLY A 95 -4.05 3.11 -22.92
N LEU A 96 -4.02 3.63 -21.70
CA LEU A 96 -4.59 4.93 -21.35
C LEU A 96 -3.47 5.98 -21.36
N GLU A 97 -3.71 7.12 -22.00
CA GLU A 97 -2.74 8.21 -22.12
C GLU A 97 -3.13 9.41 -21.24
N GLY A 98 -2.13 10.22 -20.87
CA GLY A 98 -2.35 11.51 -20.20
C GLY A 98 -2.52 11.46 -18.69
N TRP A 99 -2.39 10.29 -18.06
CA TRP A 99 -2.49 10.16 -16.60
C TRP A 99 -1.12 9.92 -15.98
N THR A 100 -0.83 10.62 -14.89
CA THR A 100 0.38 10.37 -14.09
C THR A 100 0.04 9.46 -12.91
N HIS A 101 0.90 8.47 -12.67
CA HIS A 101 0.78 7.53 -11.56
C HIS A 101 1.82 7.83 -10.47
N TYR A 102 1.35 8.13 -9.27
CA TYR A 102 2.17 8.35 -8.08
C TYR A 102 2.02 7.21 -7.06
N GLU A 103 3.03 7.07 -6.23
CA GLU A 103 3.08 6.13 -5.13
C GLU A 103 2.83 6.87 -3.81
N VAL A 104 2.02 6.29 -2.92
CA VAL A 104 1.75 6.84 -1.58
C VAL A 104 2.46 5.94 -0.57
N PRO A 105 3.51 6.41 0.12
CA PRO A 105 4.17 5.63 1.15
C PRO A 105 3.19 5.39 2.31
N LEU A 106 3.18 4.17 2.83
CA LEU A 106 2.37 3.80 3.99
C LEU A 106 3.28 3.53 5.18
N VAL A 107 4.13 2.52 5.04
CA VAL A 107 5.00 2.01 6.10
C VAL A 107 6.24 1.37 5.47
N HIS A 108 7.37 2.04 5.65
CA HIS A 108 8.66 1.53 5.23
C HIS A 108 9.44 0.99 6.44
N GLN A 109 9.86 -0.29 6.40
CA GLN A 109 10.72 -0.84 7.44
C GLN A 109 12.18 -0.42 7.20
N VAL A 110 12.76 0.25 8.20
CA VAL A 110 14.16 0.67 8.17
C VAL A 110 15.07 -0.55 8.38
N PRO A 111 16.08 -0.79 7.51
CA PRO A 111 17.06 -1.84 7.72
C PRO A 111 17.82 -1.65 9.05
N ALA A 112 18.02 -2.74 9.80
CA ALA A 112 18.84 -2.69 11.01
C ALA A 112 20.31 -2.37 10.62
N THR A 113 20.91 -1.39 11.30
CA THR A 113 22.26 -0.92 11.01
C THR A 113 23.36 -1.84 11.56
N GLU A 114 23.03 -2.75 12.50
CA GLU A 114 23.99 -3.65 13.14
C GLU A 114 23.59 -5.12 13.04
N ALA A 115 24.49 -5.94 12.50
CA ALA A 115 24.32 -7.39 12.45
C ALA A 115 24.40 -7.99 13.87
N GLY A 116 23.27 -8.54 14.36
CA GLY A 116 23.21 -9.27 15.62
C GLY A 116 22.49 -8.55 16.77
N ALA A 117 22.00 -7.33 16.58
CA ALA A 117 20.99 -6.77 17.48
C ALA A 117 19.68 -7.58 17.33
N ALA A 118 18.98 -7.86 18.43
CA ALA A 118 17.62 -8.37 18.35
C ALA A 118 16.82 -7.37 17.50
N ALA A 119 16.32 -7.81 16.35
CA ALA A 119 15.75 -6.93 15.33
C ALA A 119 14.50 -6.24 15.89
N THR A 120 14.66 -5.05 16.46
CA THR A 120 13.56 -4.16 16.77
C THR A 120 13.07 -3.58 15.46
N GLU A 121 11.87 -3.98 15.04
CA GLU A 121 11.22 -3.39 13.87
C GLU A 121 11.12 -1.87 14.06
N THR A 122 11.68 -1.11 13.12
CA THR A 122 11.61 0.35 13.10
C THR A 122 11.00 0.77 11.76
N TYR A 123 10.09 1.74 11.81
CA TYR A 123 9.28 2.12 10.67
C TYR A 123 9.37 3.62 10.38
N LEU A 124 9.43 3.96 9.10
CA LEU A 124 9.04 5.26 8.59
C LEU A 124 7.58 5.16 8.15
N VAL A 125 6.68 5.82 8.88
CA VAL A 125 5.25 5.86 8.53
C VAL A 125 5.02 7.04 7.59
N GLN A 126 4.28 6.82 6.50
CA GLN A 126 3.93 7.82 5.49
C GLN A 126 5.11 8.62 4.94
N ARG A 127 6.27 7.97 4.80
CA ARG A 127 7.51 8.56 4.29
C ARG A 127 8.23 7.58 3.38
N LEU A 128 8.88 8.12 2.37
CA LEU A 128 9.77 7.37 1.51
C LEU A 128 11.12 7.14 2.21
N PRO A 129 11.86 6.09 1.86
CA PRO A 129 13.26 5.98 2.25
C PRO A 129 14.08 7.14 1.64
N GLU A 130 15.15 7.55 2.33
CA GLU A 130 16.05 8.66 1.93
C GLU A 130 16.47 8.58 0.45
N ALA A 131 16.75 7.36 -0.03
CA ALA A 131 17.15 7.11 -1.42
C ALA A 131 16.09 7.52 -2.47
N LEU A 132 14.85 7.81 -2.08
CA LEU A 132 13.75 8.21 -2.96
C LEU A 132 13.20 9.61 -2.65
N GLU A 133 13.78 10.33 -1.67
CA GLU A 133 13.26 11.65 -1.26
C GLU A 133 13.42 12.71 -2.36
N ASP A 134 14.50 12.66 -3.14
CA ASP A 134 14.78 13.64 -4.21
C ASP A 134 13.72 13.62 -5.33
N GLU A 135 13.01 12.50 -5.50
CA GLU A 135 11.94 12.36 -6.50
C GLU A 135 10.54 12.64 -5.93
N ALA A 136 10.46 12.91 -4.63
CA ALA A 136 9.19 13.04 -3.93
C ALA A 136 8.51 14.37 -4.22
N LYS A 137 7.17 14.32 -4.32
CA LYS A 137 6.33 15.51 -4.25
C LYS A 137 5.80 15.65 -2.85
N VAL A 138 6.07 16.80 -2.24
CA VAL A 138 5.59 17.12 -0.89
C VAL A 138 4.46 18.13 -1.00
N HIS A 139 3.33 17.82 -0.36
CA HIS A 139 2.19 18.71 -0.26
C HIS A 139 1.95 19.07 1.21
N ALA A 140 2.06 20.36 1.52
CA ALA A 140 1.73 20.87 2.85
C ALA A 140 0.21 20.95 3.01
N LEU A 141 -0.29 20.31 4.06
CA LEU A 141 -1.69 20.39 4.45
C LEU A 141 -1.98 21.76 5.06
N ASN A 142 -3.17 22.28 4.78
CA ASN A 142 -3.68 23.41 5.54
C ASN A 142 -4.12 22.96 6.95
N GLU A 143 -4.39 23.92 7.84
CA GLU A 143 -4.74 23.62 9.22
C GLU A 143 -5.98 22.72 9.35
N ALA A 144 -7.01 22.92 8.52
CA ALA A 144 -8.23 22.12 8.58
C ALA A 144 -7.98 20.67 8.12
N GLU A 145 -7.13 20.47 7.11
CA GLU A 145 -6.71 19.14 6.63
C GLU A 145 -5.86 18.42 7.67
N LEU A 146 -4.90 19.13 8.30
CA LEU A 146 -4.07 18.59 9.38
C LEU A 146 -4.92 18.18 10.59
N GLU A 147 -5.85 19.03 11.03
CA GLU A 147 -6.77 18.70 12.12
C GLU A 147 -7.62 17.49 11.80
N ALA A 148 -8.15 17.39 10.58
CA ALA A 148 -8.90 16.22 10.14
C ALA A 148 -8.05 14.94 10.16
N LYS A 149 -6.78 15.03 9.71
CA LYS A 149 -5.84 13.89 9.71
C LYS A 149 -5.48 13.44 11.13
N VAL A 150 -5.18 14.38 12.04
CA VAL A 150 -4.92 14.10 13.46
C VAL A 150 -6.15 13.45 14.11
N ALA A 151 -7.34 14.02 13.90
CA ALA A 151 -8.58 13.48 14.46
C ALA A 151 -8.93 12.08 13.91
N ALA A 152 -8.59 11.80 12.65
CA ALA A 152 -8.78 10.48 12.06
C ALA A 152 -7.80 9.45 12.65
N ARG A 153 -6.52 9.80 12.79
CA ARG A 153 -5.51 8.95 13.45
C ARG A 153 -5.92 8.61 14.89
N ASP A 154 -6.31 9.62 15.66
CA ASP A 154 -6.51 9.48 17.11
C ASP A 154 -7.90 8.92 17.47
N GLY A 155 -8.89 9.07 16.59
CA GLY A 155 -10.30 8.79 16.92
C GLY A 155 -11.09 7.98 15.89
N VAL A 156 -10.47 7.53 14.80
CA VAL A 156 -11.12 6.66 13.80
C VAL A 156 -10.31 5.38 13.60
N TYR A 157 -9.03 5.50 13.26
CA TYR A 157 -8.19 4.36 12.90
C TYR A 157 -7.60 3.63 14.12
N THR A 158 -8.46 3.25 15.07
CA THR A 158 -8.01 2.65 16.33
C THR A 158 -7.37 1.27 16.13
N ILE A 159 -7.83 0.48 15.16
CA ILE A 159 -7.22 -0.83 14.86
C ILE A 159 -5.79 -0.63 14.37
N LEU A 160 -5.56 0.39 13.53
CA LEU A 160 -4.21 0.71 13.06
C LEU A 160 -3.33 1.22 14.20
N ALA A 161 -3.88 2.05 15.09
CA ALA A 161 -3.17 2.53 16.27
C ALA A 161 -2.79 1.39 17.22
N GLU A 162 -3.65 0.39 17.42
CA GLU A 162 -3.33 -0.80 18.21
C GLU A 162 -2.20 -1.63 17.58
N GLN A 163 -2.16 -1.72 16.25
CA GLN A 163 -1.13 -2.48 15.54
C GLN A 163 0.24 -1.79 15.50
N PHE A 164 0.26 -0.48 15.25
CA PHE A 164 1.50 0.28 15.11
C PHE A 164 1.99 0.91 16.40
N GLY A 165 1.13 1.03 17.41
CA GLY A 165 1.45 1.66 18.68
C GLY A 165 2.07 3.05 18.48
N THR A 166 3.18 3.28 19.17
CA THR A 166 3.90 4.55 19.17
C THR A 166 4.44 4.95 17.79
N ALA A 167 4.69 4.01 16.88
CA ALA A 167 5.12 4.33 15.52
C ALA A 167 4.09 5.17 14.75
N LEU A 168 2.81 5.05 15.10
CA LEU A 168 1.74 5.89 14.55
C LEU A 168 1.34 7.01 15.50
N THR A 169 1.15 6.72 16.79
CA THR A 169 0.57 7.69 17.74
C THR A 169 1.52 8.83 18.10
N ASP A 170 2.84 8.59 18.02
CA ASP A 170 3.84 9.59 18.42
C ASP A 170 4.28 10.48 17.23
N LEU A 171 3.70 10.29 16.04
CA LEU A 171 3.96 11.15 14.89
C LEU A 171 3.63 12.60 15.23
N SER A 172 4.60 13.48 14.97
CA SER A 172 4.47 14.91 15.25
C SER A 172 3.46 15.56 14.30
N ARG A 173 2.90 16.70 14.72
CA ARG A 173 2.05 17.52 13.83
C ARG A 173 2.79 17.98 12.58
N ASP A 174 4.07 18.30 12.71
CA ASP A 174 4.92 18.67 11.56
C ASP A 174 5.03 17.51 10.56
N HIS A 175 5.21 16.28 11.05
CA HIS A 175 5.17 15.10 10.21
C HIS A 175 3.80 14.94 9.55
N LEU A 176 2.70 15.03 10.31
CA LEU A 176 1.36 14.85 9.76
C LEU A 176 0.95 15.98 8.80
N GLY A 177 1.52 17.18 8.93
CA GLY A 177 1.25 18.35 8.10
C GLY A 177 1.75 18.24 6.66
N HIS A 178 2.38 17.14 6.28
CA HIS A 178 2.91 16.92 4.95
C HIS A 178 2.47 15.56 4.40
N GLU A 179 1.88 15.58 3.20
CA GLU A 179 1.70 14.38 2.37
C GLU A 179 2.88 14.24 1.41
N VAL A 180 3.36 13.01 1.26
CA VAL A 180 4.49 12.67 0.39
C VAL A 180 4.00 11.75 -0.71
N LEU A 181 4.33 12.06 -1.96
CA LEU A 181 4.04 11.22 -3.12
C LEU A 181 5.34 10.84 -3.83
N GLY A 182 5.59 9.56 -3.99
CA GLY A 182 6.67 9.03 -4.81
C GLY A 182 6.31 8.98 -6.29
N THR A 183 7.33 8.95 -7.13
CA THR A 183 7.24 8.71 -8.57
C THR A 183 7.16 7.21 -8.87
N THR A 184 6.21 6.77 -9.67
CA THR A 184 6.21 5.36 -10.12
C THR A 184 7.29 5.17 -11.19
N PRO A 185 8.10 4.08 -11.15
CA PRO A 185 9.09 3.81 -12.19
C PRO A 185 8.47 3.75 -13.60
N ALA A 186 9.14 4.30 -14.61
CA ALA A 186 8.63 4.33 -15.99
C ALA A 186 8.33 2.92 -16.54
N SER A 187 9.10 1.91 -16.15
CA SER A 187 8.95 0.51 -16.56
C SER A 187 9.21 -0.45 -15.41
N GLY A 188 8.57 -1.62 -15.45
CA GLY A 188 8.80 -2.69 -14.48
C GLY A 188 8.30 -2.37 -13.07
N MET A 189 8.94 -2.98 -12.08
CA MET A 189 8.69 -2.74 -10.65
C MET A 189 9.92 -2.12 -10.00
N ARG A 190 9.76 -1.58 -8.79
CA ARG A 190 10.93 -1.31 -7.94
C ARG A 190 11.55 -2.64 -7.53
N GLU A 191 12.87 -2.71 -7.60
CA GLU A 191 13.63 -3.81 -7.02
C GLU A 191 14.00 -3.48 -5.57
N PRO A 192 14.01 -4.46 -4.65
CA PRO A 192 14.46 -4.24 -3.29
C PRO A 192 15.97 -3.93 -3.28
N GLY A 193 16.31 -2.66 -3.18
CA GLY A 193 17.68 -2.18 -2.99
C GLY A 193 18.13 -2.25 -1.53
N ALA A 194 19.32 -1.72 -1.25
CA ALA A 194 19.88 -1.66 0.12
C ALA A 194 19.02 -0.85 1.11
N ALA A 195 18.14 0.01 0.61
CA ALA A 195 17.20 0.77 1.43
C ALA A 195 16.00 -0.06 1.92
N TYR A 196 15.75 -1.25 1.36
CA TYR A 196 14.54 -2.02 1.62
C TYR A 196 14.81 -3.28 2.44
N VAL A 197 13.83 -3.62 3.28
CA VAL A 197 13.73 -4.93 3.94
C VAL A 197 12.59 -5.69 3.29
N LEU A 198 12.81 -6.94 2.89
CA LEU A 198 11.75 -7.87 2.49
C LEU A 198 10.97 -8.34 3.72
N ARG A 199 10.24 -7.41 4.35
CA ARG A 199 9.60 -7.64 5.64
C ARG A 199 8.61 -8.78 5.56
N TYR A 200 7.75 -8.79 4.54
CA TYR A 200 6.71 -9.83 4.49
C TYR A 200 7.31 -11.24 4.38
N GLU A 201 8.48 -11.40 3.75
CA GLU A 201 9.19 -12.69 3.74
C GLU A 201 9.78 -13.01 5.10
N TRP A 202 10.51 -12.06 5.68
CA TRP A 202 11.11 -12.23 7.00
C TRP A 202 10.05 -12.57 8.06
N ARG A 203 8.91 -11.85 8.06
CA ARG A 203 7.80 -12.11 8.98
C ARG A 203 7.11 -13.44 8.67
N ALA A 204 6.96 -13.81 7.40
CA ALA A 204 6.40 -15.12 7.04
C ALA A 204 7.30 -16.27 7.53
N ASN A 205 8.63 -16.12 7.48
CA ASN A 205 9.55 -17.12 8.03
C ASN A 205 9.37 -17.30 9.55
N LEU A 206 9.23 -16.21 10.32
CA LEU A 206 8.92 -16.30 11.74
C LEU A 206 7.59 -17.02 12.00
N LEU A 207 6.56 -16.70 11.21
CA LEU A 207 5.25 -17.35 11.34
C LEU A 207 5.27 -18.83 10.93
N LEU A 208 6.15 -19.23 10.00
CA LEU A 208 6.39 -20.63 9.65
C LEU A 208 7.05 -21.38 10.81
N GLU A 209 8.07 -20.78 11.44
CA GLU A 209 8.76 -21.35 12.61
C GLU A 209 7.80 -21.52 13.81
N GLU A 210 6.88 -20.58 13.99
CA GLU A 210 5.80 -20.64 14.99
C GLU A 210 4.67 -21.62 14.63
N GLY A 211 4.63 -22.12 13.39
CA GLY A 211 3.55 -22.98 12.88
C GLY A 211 2.21 -22.26 12.67
N ALA A 212 2.21 -20.93 12.67
CA ALA A 212 1.02 -20.10 12.48
C ALA A 212 0.53 -20.09 11.02
N ILE A 213 1.44 -20.30 10.07
CA ILE A 213 1.15 -20.46 8.65
C ILE A 213 1.80 -21.73 8.11
N ARG A 214 1.32 -22.20 6.95
CA ARG A 214 1.85 -23.41 6.28
C ARG A 214 2.80 -23.11 5.13
N GLU A 215 2.68 -21.92 4.56
CA GLU A 215 3.40 -21.51 3.35
C GLU A 215 3.65 -20.00 3.42
N ALA A 216 4.82 -19.57 2.97
CA ALA A 216 5.22 -18.17 2.92
C ALA A 216 5.05 -17.61 1.50
N ILE A 217 4.47 -16.43 1.40
CA ILE A 217 4.53 -15.62 0.18
C ILE A 217 5.91 -14.99 0.10
N THR A 218 6.58 -15.20 -1.02
CA THR A 218 7.91 -14.67 -1.32
C THR A 218 7.87 -13.79 -2.55
N LEU A 219 8.76 -12.81 -2.61
CA LEU A 219 8.98 -11.92 -3.73
C LEU A 219 9.16 -12.73 -5.01
N ASP A 220 10.18 -13.58 -5.05
CA ASP A 220 10.53 -14.29 -6.29
C ASP A 220 9.64 -15.51 -6.57
N GLY A 221 9.14 -16.16 -5.52
CA GLY A 221 8.30 -17.36 -5.68
C GLY A 221 6.86 -17.05 -6.05
N HIS A 222 6.33 -15.90 -5.63
CA HIS A 222 4.90 -15.63 -5.66
C HIS A 222 4.56 -14.24 -6.20
N PHE A 223 5.07 -13.18 -5.57
CA PHE A 223 4.70 -11.81 -5.91
C PHE A 223 5.16 -11.40 -7.31
N ARG A 224 6.45 -11.57 -7.60
CA ARG A 224 7.08 -11.17 -8.88
C ARG A 224 6.43 -11.87 -10.08
N PRO A 225 6.19 -13.19 -10.08
CA PRO A 225 5.44 -13.84 -11.17
C PRO A 225 4.06 -13.22 -11.43
N VAL A 226 3.33 -12.88 -10.37
CA VAL A 226 2.00 -12.25 -10.49
C VAL A 226 2.12 -10.84 -11.08
N ALA A 227 3.02 -10.04 -10.51
CA ALA A 227 3.19 -8.65 -10.90
C ALA A 227 3.75 -8.51 -12.33
N GLU A 228 4.71 -9.33 -12.73
CA GLU A 228 5.18 -9.39 -14.12
C GLU A 228 4.07 -9.87 -15.08
N GLY A 229 3.22 -10.81 -14.66
CA GLY A 229 2.04 -11.24 -15.41
C GLY A 229 1.02 -10.10 -15.64
N LEU A 230 0.85 -9.22 -14.65
CA LEU A 230 0.02 -8.01 -14.78
C LEU A 230 0.67 -6.96 -15.69
N LEU A 231 1.99 -6.78 -15.58
CA LEU A 231 2.75 -5.77 -16.31
C LEU A 231 3.13 -6.16 -17.75
N SER A 232 2.99 -7.44 -18.11
CA SER A 232 3.22 -7.95 -19.47
C SER A 232 1.95 -8.03 -20.32
N ARG A 233 0.79 -7.65 -19.78
CA ARG A 233 -0.47 -7.66 -20.52
C ARG A 233 -0.35 -6.79 -21.77
N ALA A 234 -0.58 -7.39 -22.94
CA ALA A 234 -0.73 -6.64 -24.18
C ALA A 234 -1.98 -5.76 -24.08
N ALA A 235 -1.83 -4.47 -24.42
CA ALA A 235 -2.93 -3.51 -24.47
C ALA A 235 -3.97 -3.89 -25.52
#